data_AF-B8FAI7-F1
#
_entry.id   AF-B8FAI7-F1
#
_cell.length_a   1.000
_cell.length_b   1.000
_cell.length_c   1.000
_cell.angle_alpha   90.00
_cell.angle_beta   90.00
_cell.angle_gamma   90.00
#
_symmetry.space_group_name_H-M   'P 1'
#
loop_
_entity.id
_entity.type
_entity.pdbx_description
1 polymer ?
#
loop_
_entity_poly.entity_id
_entity_poly.type
_entity_poly.pdbx_seq_one_letter_code
_entity_poly.pdbx_strand_id
1 'polypeptide(L)'
;MVEPYDFKGKKQIKDAHAAREAQSYAVLFGFFLTLLILGGMIGMAVGGKQGGLIGCFGGALVSLLAGRLWRALTEGIADNVGRIVFIGKKANWTKYERLESDMQQIRYAKHSERYGEALTMVNRVLKKAPDWPEALLLKADILWEGFESQEEAKEVLRTVIKLTEPSDKYHVWARSKYKELSQYRKESSS
;
A
#
# COMPACT_ATOMS: atom_id res chain seq x y z
N MET A 1 22.51 22.38 17.82
CA MET A 1 23.29 22.41 16.56
C MET A 1 22.46 21.65 15.54
N VAL A 2 21.93 22.35 14.53
CA VAL A 2 21.07 21.74 13.50
C VAL A 2 21.99 21.08 12.48
N GLU A 3 21.90 19.77 12.33
CA GLU A 3 22.62 19.04 11.28
C GLU A 3 22.26 19.62 9.90
N PRO A 4 23.24 19.85 9.01
CA PRO A 4 22.98 20.38 7.68
C PRO A 4 22.17 19.36 6.87
N TYR A 5 20.99 19.80 6.44
CA TYR A 5 20.07 19.03 5.60
C TYR A 5 20.74 18.59 4.29
N ASP A 6 20.94 17.27 4.13
CA ASP A 6 21.68 16.66 3.02
C ASP A 6 20.98 16.86 1.65
N PHE A 7 21.51 17.82 0.88
CA PHE A 7 21.06 18.15 -0.47
C PHE A 7 21.41 17.07 -1.52
N LYS A 8 22.35 16.17 -1.20
CA LYS A 8 22.89 15.15 -2.12
C LYS A 8 21.92 13.98 -2.28
N GLY A 9 21.23 13.60 -1.20
CA GLY A 9 20.17 12.58 -1.23
C GLY A 9 18.99 12.95 -2.14
N LYS A 10 18.55 14.21 -2.15
CA LYS A 10 17.44 14.65 -3.03
C LYS A 10 17.76 14.55 -4.51
N LYS A 11 19.02 14.77 -4.90
CA LYS A 11 19.46 14.64 -6.30
C LYS A 11 19.49 13.17 -6.71
N GLN A 12 20.06 12.30 -5.88
CA GLN A 12 20.08 10.85 -6.15
C GLN A 12 18.67 10.23 -6.23
N ILE A 13 17.74 10.67 -5.38
CA ILE A 13 16.34 10.19 -5.41
C ILE A 13 15.65 10.70 -6.69
N LYS A 14 15.85 11.96 -7.10
CA LYS A 14 15.30 12.48 -8.36
C LYS A 14 15.87 11.75 -9.57
N ASP A 15 17.18 11.48 -9.59
CA ASP A 15 17.84 10.79 -10.69
C ASP A 15 17.39 9.31 -10.77
N ALA A 16 17.16 8.66 -9.63
CA ALA A 16 16.63 7.30 -9.55
C ALA A 16 15.15 7.20 -9.98
N HIS A 17 14.33 8.20 -9.65
CA HIS A 17 12.95 8.29 -10.12
C HIS A 17 12.89 8.53 -11.64
N ALA A 18 13.70 9.46 -12.16
CA ALA A 18 13.78 9.72 -13.60
C ALA A 18 14.27 8.50 -14.39
N ALA A 19 15.23 7.74 -13.86
CA ALA A 19 15.71 6.50 -14.48
C ALA A 19 14.65 5.39 -14.51
N ARG A 20 13.84 5.24 -13.44
CA ARG A 20 12.73 4.27 -13.39
C ARG A 20 11.60 4.62 -14.34
N GLU A 21 11.29 5.91 -14.49
CA GLU A 21 10.31 6.38 -15.47
C GLU A 21 10.81 6.11 -16.89
N ALA A 22 12.06 6.46 -17.20
CA ALA A 22 12.66 6.20 -18.51
C ALA A 22 12.70 4.70 -18.86
N GLN A 23 13.04 3.83 -17.90
CA GLN A 23 12.99 2.38 -18.10
C GLN A 23 11.57 1.87 -18.35
N SER A 24 10.58 2.42 -17.66
CA SER A 24 9.18 2.05 -17.85
C SER A 24 8.68 2.44 -19.25
N TYR A 25 9.03 3.64 -19.73
CA TYR A 25 8.70 4.06 -21.10
C TYR A 25 9.44 3.24 -22.16
N ALA A 26 10.70 2.85 -21.92
CA ALA A 26 11.46 2.01 -22.85
C ALA A 26 10.84 0.61 -23.03
N VAL A 27 10.37 -0.01 -21.93
CA VAL A 27 9.69 -1.31 -21.99
C VAL A 27 8.34 -1.20 -22.72
N LEU A 28 7.56 -0.15 -22.44
CA LEU A 28 6.29 0.10 -23.11
C LEU A 28 6.47 0.41 -24.61
N PHE A 29 7.51 1.18 -24.96
CA PHE A 29 7.86 1.47 -26.35
C PHE A 29 8.31 0.21 -27.10
N GLY A 30 9.09 -0.66 -26.45
CA GLY A 30 9.45 -1.96 -26.99
C GLY A 30 8.23 -2.84 -27.28
N PHE A 31 7.28 -2.91 -26.35
CA PHE A 31 6.04 -3.67 -26.51
C PHE A 31 5.13 -3.11 -27.61
N PHE A 32 5.09 -1.78 -27.76
CA PHE A 32 4.37 -1.12 -28.87
C PHE A 32 4.96 -1.50 -30.23
N LEU A 33 6.30 -1.49 -30.36
CA LEU A 33 6.99 -1.84 -31.58
C LEU A 33 6.76 -3.31 -31.98
N THR A 34 6.79 -4.24 -31.02
CA THR A 34 6.55 -5.66 -31.32
C THR A 34 5.12 -5.91 -31.79
N LEU A 35 4.12 -5.29 -31.17
CA LEU A 35 2.73 -5.41 -31.59
C LEU A 35 2.47 -4.76 -32.95
N LEU A 36 3.15 -3.66 -33.26
CA LEU A 36 3.04 -3.00 -34.56
C LEU A 36 3.62 -3.87 -35.69
N ILE A 37 4.80 -4.46 -35.47
CA ILE A 37 5.44 -5.36 -36.43
C ILE A 37 4.60 -6.64 -36.59
N LEU A 38 4.13 -7.23 -35.50
CA LEU A 38 3.32 -8.45 -35.53
C LEU A 38 1.95 -8.22 -36.20
N GLY A 39 1.28 -7.11 -35.90
CA GLY A 39 0.04 -6.71 -36.56
C GLY A 39 0.22 -6.49 -38.07
N GLY A 40 1.32 -5.86 -38.47
CA GLY A 40 1.69 -5.71 -39.88
C GLY A 40 1.94 -7.04 -40.59
N MET A 41 2.67 -7.97 -39.95
CA MET A 41 2.93 -9.31 -40.50
C MET A 41 1.66 -10.13 -40.66
N ILE A 42 0.79 -10.16 -39.63
CA ILE A 42 -0.50 -10.86 -39.69
C ILE A 42 -1.40 -10.23 -40.76
N GLY A 43 -1.43 -8.90 -40.83
CA GLY A 43 -2.17 -8.17 -41.85
C GLY A 43 -1.70 -8.50 -43.27
N MET A 44 -0.39 -8.59 -43.50
CA MET A 44 0.15 -9.00 -44.80
C MET A 44 -0.17 -10.43 -45.16
N ALA A 45 -0.16 -11.35 -44.19
CA ALA A 45 -0.48 -12.76 -44.41
C ALA A 45 -1.95 -12.98 -44.83
N VAL A 46 -2.88 -12.16 -44.32
CA VAL A 46 -4.32 -12.31 -44.59
C VAL A 46 -4.79 -11.48 -45.79
N GLY A 47 -4.23 -10.29 -46.01
CA GLY A 47 -4.72 -9.34 -47.02
C GLY A 47 -3.67 -8.83 -48.02
N GLY A 48 -2.50 -9.47 -48.10
CA GLY A 48 -1.40 -9.03 -48.95
C GLY A 48 -0.89 -7.62 -48.60
N LYS A 49 -0.39 -6.87 -49.59
CA LYS A 49 0.21 -5.53 -49.35
C LYS A 49 -0.78 -4.53 -48.71
N GLN A 50 -2.07 -4.62 -49.02
CA GLN A 50 -3.10 -3.74 -48.44
C GLN A 50 -3.48 -4.17 -47.01
N GLY A 51 -3.51 -5.48 -46.73
CA GLY A 51 -3.75 -6.00 -45.39
C GLY A 51 -2.65 -5.64 -44.38
N GLY A 52 -1.39 -5.52 -44.84
CA GLY A 52 -0.27 -5.07 -43.99
C GLY A 52 -0.45 -3.65 -43.45
N LEU A 53 -0.93 -2.72 -44.29
CA LEU A 53 -1.25 -1.36 -43.85
C LEU A 53 -2.38 -1.37 -42.81
N ILE A 54 -3.47 -2.11 -43.08
CA ILE A 54 -4.62 -2.20 -42.18
C ILE A 54 -4.21 -2.84 -40.84
N GLY A 55 -3.32 -3.83 -40.86
CA GLY A 55 -2.76 -4.47 -39.67
C GLY A 55 -1.90 -3.53 -38.82
N CYS A 56 -1.08 -2.66 -39.44
CA CYS A 56 -0.32 -1.64 -38.73
C CYS A 56 -1.24 -0.58 -38.07
N PHE A 57 -2.27 -0.14 -38.78
CA PHE A 57 -3.27 0.79 -38.22
C PHE A 57 -4.06 0.14 -37.07
N GLY A 58 -4.45 -1.13 -37.22
CA GLY A 58 -5.12 -1.91 -36.17
C GLY A 58 -4.24 -2.09 -34.93
N GLY A 59 -2.97 -2.46 -35.11
CA GLY A 59 -2.01 -2.62 -34.01
C GLY A 59 -1.73 -1.32 -33.26
N ALA A 60 -1.60 -0.20 -33.98
CA ALA A 60 -1.44 1.12 -33.37
C ALA A 60 -2.67 1.53 -32.55
N LEU A 61 -3.89 1.27 -33.06
CA LEU A 61 -5.14 1.57 -32.37
C LEU A 61 -5.31 0.73 -31.10
N VAL A 62 -5.05 -0.57 -31.18
CA VAL A 62 -5.10 -1.48 -30.02
C VAL A 62 -4.08 -1.05 -28.97
N SER A 63 -2.89 -0.64 -29.37
CA SER A 63 -1.85 -0.21 -28.42
C SER A 63 -2.17 1.12 -27.74
N LEU A 64 -2.80 2.05 -28.45
CA LEU A 64 -3.30 3.30 -27.86
C LEU A 64 -4.41 3.03 -26.84
N LEU A 65 -5.34 2.13 -27.17
CA LEU A 65 -6.42 1.74 -26.26
C LEU A 65 -5.90 0.93 -25.07
N ALA A 66 -4.96 0.01 -25.28
CA ALA A 66 -4.31 -0.75 -24.23
C ALA A 66 -3.50 0.15 -23.29
N GLY A 67 -2.82 1.18 -23.81
CA GLY A 67 -2.11 2.16 -22.98
C GLY A 67 -3.05 3.01 -22.14
N ARG A 68 -4.21 3.42 -22.68
CA ARG A 68 -5.25 4.13 -21.89
C ARG A 68 -5.92 3.21 -20.87
N LEU A 69 -6.17 1.96 -21.23
CA LEU A 69 -6.72 0.95 -20.32
C LEU A 69 -5.73 0.61 -19.20
N TRP A 70 -4.44 0.51 -19.52
CA TRP A 70 -3.37 0.28 -18.54
C TRP A 70 -3.25 1.45 -17.57
N ARG A 71 -3.26 2.71 -18.06
CA ARG A 71 -3.31 3.89 -17.18
C ARG A 71 -4.57 3.92 -16.33
N ALA A 72 -5.75 3.66 -16.90
CA ALA A 72 -7.00 3.62 -16.15
C ALA A 72 -7.04 2.49 -15.10
N LEU A 73 -6.39 1.35 -15.38
CA LEU A 73 -6.21 0.27 -14.43
C LEU A 73 -5.23 0.68 -13.32
N THR A 74 -4.09 1.31 -13.63
CA THR A 74 -3.12 1.73 -12.60
C THR A 74 -3.60 2.92 -11.77
N GLU A 75 -4.28 3.88 -12.37
CA GLU A 75 -4.92 5.02 -11.69
C GLU A 75 -6.14 4.55 -10.89
N GLY A 76 -6.93 3.62 -11.46
CA GLY A 76 -8.02 2.95 -10.76
C GLY A 76 -7.57 2.10 -9.58
N ILE A 77 -6.35 1.56 -9.61
CA ILE A 77 -5.73 0.86 -8.47
C ILE A 77 -5.25 1.88 -7.43
N ALA A 78 -4.58 2.97 -7.81
CA ALA A 78 -4.08 3.96 -6.85
C ALA A 78 -5.20 4.65 -6.03
N ASP A 79 -6.32 4.98 -6.65
CA ASP A 79 -7.45 5.64 -5.98
C ASP A 79 -8.43 4.65 -5.30
N ASN A 80 -8.48 3.38 -5.73
CA ASN A 80 -9.35 2.36 -5.13
C ASN A 80 -8.64 1.31 -4.26
N VAL A 81 -7.33 1.38 -4.02
CA VAL A 81 -6.70 0.60 -2.92
C VAL A 81 -7.36 0.98 -1.59
N GLY A 82 -7.76 2.26 -1.44
CA GLY A 82 -8.56 2.74 -0.31
C GLY A 82 -10.04 2.34 -0.33
N ARG A 83 -10.56 1.68 -1.38
CA ARG A 83 -11.98 1.28 -1.48
C ARG A 83 -12.19 -0.22 -1.53
N ILE A 84 -11.31 -0.97 -2.20
CA ILE A 84 -11.35 -2.44 -2.25
C ILE A 84 -10.98 -3.05 -0.88
N VAL A 85 -10.19 -2.34 -0.08
CA VAL A 85 -9.86 -2.71 1.31
C VAL A 85 -10.99 -2.37 2.31
N PHE A 86 -12.06 -1.69 1.88
CA PHE A 86 -13.12 -1.18 2.78
C PHE A 86 -14.55 -1.63 2.40
N ILE A 87 -14.70 -2.61 1.51
CA ILE A 87 -15.99 -3.28 1.27
C ILE A 87 -16.22 -4.31 2.39
N GLY A 88 -16.62 -3.83 3.57
CA GLY A 88 -16.90 -4.73 4.68
C GLY A 88 -17.18 -4.07 6.02
N LYS A 89 -17.99 -3.01 6.09
CA LYS A 89 -18.90 -2.68 7.22
C LYS A 89 -19.51 -1.27 7.06
N LYS A 90 -20.79 -1.21 6.65
CA LYS A 90 -21.65 -0.04 6.85
C LYS A 90 -22.23 -0.12 8.28
N ALA A 91 -21.82 0.78 9.19
CA ALA A 91 -22.64 1.29 10.32
C ALA A 91 -21.91 2.21 11.30
N ASN A 92 -20.57 2.23 11.38
CA ASN A 92 -19.85 2.95 12.46
C ASN A 92 -19.19 4.30 12.06
N TRP A 93 -19.51 4.82 10.86
CA TRP A 93 -18.81 5.97 10.27
C TRP A 93 -18.84 7.22 11.15
N THR A 94 -19.95 7.52 11.84
CA THR A 94 -20.10 8.75 12.63
C THR A 94 -19.27 8.80 13.93
N LYS A 95 -18.92 7.66 14.53
CA LYS A 95 -18.11 7.62 15.77
C LYS A 95 -16.61 7.76 15.47
N TYR A 96 -16.14 7.15 14.38
CA TYR A 96 -14.72 7.12 14.03
C TYR A 96 -14.28 8.32 13.20
N GLU A 97 -15.16 8.94 12.42
CA GLU A 97 -14.82 10.09 11.56
C GLU A 97 -14.24 11.27 12.36
N ARG A 98 -14.73 11.54 13.57
CA ARG A 98 -14.14 12.56 14.47
C ARG A 98 -12.81 12.15 15.07
N LEU A 99 -12.53 10.85 15.17
CA LEU A 99 -11.29 10.30 15.73
C LEU A 99 -10.27 9.96 14.65
N GLU A 100 -10.65 10.03 13.38
CA GLU A 100 -9.76 9.77 12.25
C GLU A 100 -8.63 10.80 12.19
N SER A 101 -8.94 12.07 12.49
CA SER A 101 -7.92 13.11 12.64
C SER A 101 -6.92 12.78 13.76
N ASP A 102 -7.41 12.29 14.90
CA ASP A 102 -6.56 11.85 16.01
C ASP A 102 -5.67 10.66 15.57
N MET A 103 -6.20 9.73 14.78
CA MET A 103 -5.43 8.58 14.25
C MET A 103 -4.32 8.99 13.30
N GLN A 104 -4.53 10.00 12.45
CA GLN A 104 -3.46 10.52 11.59
C GLN A 104 -2.33 11.15 12.42
N GLN A 105 -2.67 11.87 13.49
CA GLN A 105 -1.67 12.43 14.40
C GLN A 105 -0.87 11.33 15.13
N ILE A 106 -1.54 10.24 15.55
CA ILE A 106 -0.87 9.09 16.17
C ILE A 106 0.11 8.45 15.18
N ARG A 107 -0.31 8.22 13.92
CA ARG A 107 0.56 7.67 12.87
C ARG A 107 1.78 8.56 12.63
N TYR A 108 1.57 9.86 12.56
CA TYR A 108 2.66 10.83 12.39
C TYR A 108 3.62 10.82 13.58
N ALA A 109 3.12 10.78 14.82
CA ALA A 109 3.95 10.70 16.02
C ALA A 109 4.74 9.39 16.08
N LYS A 110 4.11 8.25 15.73
CA LYS A 110 4.81 6.95 15.58
C LYS A 110 5.94 7.05 14.56
N HIS A 111 5.67 7.61 13.37
CA HIS A 111 6.68 7.75 12.32
C HIS A 111 7.80 8.74 12.68
N SER A 112 7.51 9.71 13.55
CA SER A 112 8.51 10.63 14.11
C SER A 112 9.26 10.03 15.31
N GLU A 113 9.11 8.72 15.58
CA GLU A 113 9.70 7.99 16.72
C GLU A 113 9.30 8.55 18.10
N ARG A 114 8.23 9.36 18.16
CA ARG A 114 7.68 9.92 19.41
C ARG A 114 6.70 8.94 20.04
N TYR A 115 7.21 7.75 20.40
CA TYR A 115 6.38 6.62 20.84
C TYR A 115 5.60 6.90 22.13
N GLY A 116 6.16 7.66 23.09
CA GLY A 116 5.44 8.05 24.31
C GLY A 116 4.23 8.97 24.05
N GLU A 117 4.39 9.92 23.13
CA GLU A 117 3.31 10.80 22.71
C GLU A 117 2.24 10.00 21.95
N ALA A 118 2.68 9.16 21.00
CA ALA A 118 1.80 8.29 20.23
C ALA A 118 0.99 7.34 21.14
N LEU A 119 1.63 6.74 22.15
CA LEU A 119 0.96 5.86 23.11
C LEU A 119 -0.08 6.61 23.96
N THR A 120 0.22 7.84 24.35
CA THR A 120 -0.72 8.69 25.11
C THR A 120 -1.94 9.03 24.25
N MET A 121 -1.72 9.42 22.99
CA MET A 121 -2.79 9.76 22.05
C MET A 121 -3.66 8.55 21.70
N VAL A 122 -3.08 7.39 21.40
CA VAL A 122 -3.86 6.18 21.07
C VAL A 122 -4.68 5.70 22.26
N ASN A 123 -4.16 5.80 23.49
CA ASN A 123 -4.93 5.49 24.68
C ASN A 123 -6.12 6.45 24.87
N ARG A 124 -6.00 7.73 24.50
CA ARG A 124 -7.14 8.67 24.52
C ARG A 124 -8.21 8.31 23.50
N VAL A 125 -7.80 7.88 22.31
CA VAL A 125 -8.72 7.41 21.26
C VAL A 125 -9.46 6.15 21.74
N LEU A 126 -8.73 5.18 22.28
CA LEU A 126 -9.29 3.92 22.79
C LEU A 126 -10.22 4.12 24.01
N LYS A 127 -10.05 5.19 24.80
CA LYS A 127 -11.03 5.54 25.85
C LYS A 127 -12.41 5.89 25.27
N LYS A 128 -12.45 6.51 24.09
CA LYS A 128 -13.71 6.88 23.41
C LYS A 128 -14.25 5.71 22.56
N ALA A 129 -13.33 4.89 22.04
CA ALA A 129 -13.60 3.80 21.12
C ALA A 129 -12.79 2.55 21.51
N PRO A 130 -13.17 1.84 22.59
CA PRO A 130 -12.39 0.72 23.12
C PRO A 130 -12.37 -0.51 22.19
N ASP A 131 -13.35 -0.59 21.31
CA ASP A 131 -13.60 -1.66 20.36
C ASP A 131 -13.03 -1.39 18.96
N TRP A 132 -12.28 -0.30 18.76
CA TRP A 132 -11.77 0.08 17.44
C TRP A 132 -10.52 -0.74 17.08
N PRO A 133 -10.60 -1.68 16.11
CA PRO A 133 -9.51 -2.61 15.83
C PRO A 133 -8.24 -1.93 15.33
N GLU A 134 -8.39 -0.84 14.57
CA GLU A 134 -7.25 -0.09 14.02
C GLU A 134 -6.44 0.62 15.10
N ALA A 135 -7.11 1.26 16.06
CA ALA A 135 -6.44 1.92 17.18
C ALA A 135 -5.75 0.90 18.10
N LEU A 136 -6.34 -0.28 18.30
CA LEU A 136 -5.72 -1.37 19.05
C LEU A 136 -4.47 -1.91 18.34
N LEU A 137 -4.52 -2.12 17.02
CA LEU A 137 -3.35 -2.52 16.24
C LEU A 137 -2.23 -1.49 16.33
N LEU A 138 -2.56 -0.21 16.19
CA LEU A 138 -1.57 0.87 16.28
C LEU A 138 -0.94 0.94 17.68
N LYS A 139 -1.73 0.70 18.74
CA LYS A 139 -1.20 0.57 20.10
C LYS A 139 -0.23 -0.59 20.24
N ALA A 140 -0.55 -1.77 19.70
CA ALA A 140 0.35 -2.93 19.76
C ALA A 140 1.67 -2.66 19.04
N ASP A 141 1.63 -2.03 17.87
CA ASP A 141 2.82 -1.61 17.13
C ASP A 141 3.67 -0.63 17.94
N ILE A 142 3.06 0.39 18.55
CA ILE A 142 3.77 1.39 19.37
C ILE A 142 4.43 0.73 20.58
N LEU A 143 3.75 -0.20 21.24
CA LEU A 143 4.28 -0.94 22.38
C LEU A 143 5.48 -1.82 22.00
N TRP A 144 5.42 -2.44 20.83
CA TRP A 144 6.52 -3.26 20.33
C TRP A 144 7.70 -2.42 19.87
N GLU A 145 7.48 -1.47 18.96
CA GLU A 145 8.55 -0.68 18.34
C GLU A 145 9.18 0.34 19.31
N GLY A 146 8.37 0.96 20.17
CA GLY A 146 8.82 2.04 21.04
C GLY A 146 9.26 1.62 22.44
N PHE A 147 8.76 0.49 22.93
CA PHE A 147 8.95 0.07 24.32
C PHE A 147 9.42 -1.38 24.44
N GLU A 148 9.62 -2.09 23.32
CA GLU A 148 10.00 -3.51 23.27
C GLU A 148 9.11 -4.41 24.16
N SER A 149 7.89 -3.95 24.43
CA SER A 149 6.97 -4.54 25.41
C SER A 149 6.15 -5.64 24.73
N GLN A 150 6.83 -6.72 24.40
CA GLN A 150 6.31 -7.82 23.60
C GLN A 150 5.05 -8.46 24.17
N GLU A 151 4.98 -8.66 25.49
CA GLU A 151 3.82 -9.29 26.12
C GLU A 151 2.59 -8.39 26.10
N GLU A 152 2.76 -7.10 26.39
CA GLU A 152 1.66 -6.14 26.30
C GLU A 152 1.14 -6.00 24.87
N ALA A 153 2.05 -5.93 23.89
CA ALA A 153 1.69 -5.90 22.49
C ALA A 153 0.88 -7.15 22.09
N LYS A 154 1.28 -8.33 22.56
CA LYS A 154 0.57 -9.59 22.31
C LYS A 154 -0.82 -9.64 22.93
N GLU A 155 -1.01 -9.12 24.15
CA GLU A 155 -2.34 -9.06 24.76
C GLU A 155 -3.29 -8.13 23.97
N VAL A 156 -2.77 -7.00 23.51
CA VAL A 156 -3.54 -6.07 22.67
C VAL A 156 -3.91 -6.75 21.34
N LEU A 157 -2.98 -7.45 20.69
CA LEU A 157 -3.24 -8.19 19.45
C LEU A 157 -4.27 -9.31 19.64
N ARG A 158 -4.23 -10.05 20.75
CA ARG A 158 -5.27 -11.03 21.08
C ARG A 158 -6.65 -10.40 21.21
N THR A 159 -6.71 -9.19 21.77
CA THR A 159 -7.97 -8.44 21.89
C THR A 159 -8.53 -8.13 20.51
N VAL A 160 -7.70 -7.69 19.57
CA VAL A 160 -8.11 -7.47 18.16
C VAL A 160 -8.64 -8.76 17.53
N ILE A 161 -7.91 -9.86 17.67
CA ILE A 161 -8.30 -11.17 17.11
C ILE A 161 -9.65 -11.63 17.66
N LYS A 162 -9.94 -11.38 18.94
CA LYS A 162 -11.23 -11.73 19.56
C LYS A 162 -12.39 -10.83 19.10
N LEU A 163 -12.11 -9.56 18.83
CA LEU A 163 -13.12 -8.57 18.44
C LEU A 163 -13.48 -8.61 16.95
N THR A 164 -12.65 -9.23 16.12
CA THR A 164 -12.75 -9.19 14.66
C THR A 164 -13.01 -10.57 14.08
N GLU A 165 -13.80 -10.62 13.00
CA GLU A 165 -14.05 -11.87 12.29
C GLU A 165 -12.80 -12.35 11.54
N PRO A 166 -12.60 -13.66 11.33
CA PRO A 166 -11.43 -14.17 10.62
C PRO A 166 -11.21 -13.63 9.21
N SER A 167 -12.29 -13.16 8.55
CA SER A 167 -12.28 -12.52 7.24
C SER A 167 -11.87 -11.04 7.28
N ASP A 168 -11.88 -10.41 8.46
CA ASP A 168 -11.53 -9.00 8.63
C ASP A 168 -10.01 -8.79 8.45
N LYS A 169 -9.63 -7.75 7.71
CA LYS A 169 -8.22 -7.39 7.49
C LYS A 169 -7.47 -7.19 8.80
N TYR A 170 -8.12 -6.60 9.81
CA TYR A 170 -7.51 -6.34 11.11
C TYR A 170 -7.29 -7.65 11.88
N HIS A 171 -8.15 -8.66 11.70
CA HIS A 171 -7.95 -10.00 12.25
C HIS A 171 -6.71 -10.66 11.64
N VAL A 172 -6.62 -10.66 10.31
CA VAL A 172 -5.51 -11.27 9.57
C VAL A 172 -4.19 -10.63 9.98
N TRP A 173 -4.17 -9.29 10.05
CA TRP A 173 -2.97 -8.55 10.43
C TRP A 173 -2.58 -8.80 11.89
N ALA A 174 -3.54 -8.74 12.82
CA ALA A 174 -3.29 -8.99 14.23
C ALA A 174 -2.75 -10.41 14.47
N ARG A 175 -3.32 -11.41 13.78
CA ARG A 175 -2.88 -12.81 13.84
C ARG A 175 -1.46 -12.99 13.29
N SER A 176 -1.15 -12.35 12.17
CA SER A 176 0.20 -12.37 11.59
C SER A 176 1.23 -11.79 12.55
N LYS A 177 0.97 -10.59 13.09
CA LYS A 177 1.84 -9.93 14.07
C LYS A 177 1.99 -10.73 15.36
N TYR A 178 0.89 -11.31 15.87
CA TYR A 178 0.95 -12.15 17.06
C TYR A 178 1.85 -13.38 16.87
N LYS A 179 1.82 -13.99 15.68
CA LYS A 179 2.68 -15.13 15.33
C LYS A 179 4.15 -14.71 15.27
N GLU A 180 4.45 -13.61 14.60
CA GLU A 180 5.80 -13.01 14.50
C GLU A 180 6.39 -12.79 15.89
N LEU A 181 5.66 -12.07 16.76
CA LEU A 181 6.10 -11.85 18.14
C LEU A 181 6.23 -13.18 18.92
N SER A 182 5.40 -14.18 18.67
CA SER A 182 5.53 -15.46 19.37
C SER A 182 6.76 -16.27 18.95
N GLN A 183 7.25 -16.08 17.73
CA GLN A 183 8.46 -16.74 17.23
C GLN A 183 9.71 -16.05 17.77
N TYR A 184 9.74 -14.72 17.78
CA TYR A 184 10.85 -13.92 18.31
C TYR A 184 11.24 -14.34 19.74
N ARG A 185 10.26 -14.52 20.64
CA ARG A 185 10.51 -14.99 22.03
C ARG A 185 11.22 -16.35 22.07
N LYS A 186 10.89 -17.28 21.16
CA LYS A 186 11.49 -18.62 21.16
C LYS A 186 12.97 -18.58 20.76
N GLU A 187 13.32 -17.67 19.86
CA GLU A 187 14.70 -17.47 19.40
C GLU A 187 15.55 -16.74 20.45
N SER A 188 14.98 -15.78 21.20
CA SER A 188 15.70 -15.09 22.29
C SER A 188 15.90 -15.93 23.57
N SER A 189 15.22 -17.07 23.70
CA SER A 189 15.34 -18.00 24.84
C SER A 189 16.20 -19.23 24.56
N SER A 190 16.78 -19.34 23.36
CA SER A 190 17.66 -20.43 22.95
C SER A 190 19.10 -19.97 22.82
#